data_AF-A0A1V5NMX7-F1
#
_entry.id   AF-A0A1V5NMX7-F1
#
_cell.length_a   1.000
_cell.length_b   1.000
_cell.length_c   1.000
_cell.angle_alpha   90.00
_cell.angle_beta   90.00
_cell.angle_gamma   90.00
#
_symmetry.space_group_name_H-M   'P 1'
#
loop_
_entity.id
_entity.type
_entity.pdbx_description
1 polymer ?
#
loop_
_entity_poly.entity_id
_entity_poly.type
_entity_poly.pdbx_seq_one_letter_code
_entity_poly.pdbx_strand_id
1 'polypeptide(L)'
;MRPIDYEKIDLHVHFPEGGIPKDGPSAGIAIATAIYSALNEVPVSKDVAMTGEITLRGKVLPVGGIKEKLLAAHRYNIHNIILSAENEKDLTEIPEEIRNVMNITRVKEASEVLKLALRGEPKTTPLEFPDSPFGGSSGKKKRLKDLGREKHEKAIGKTRKKRSARV
;
A
#
# COMPACT_ATOMS: atom_id res chain seq x y z
N MET A 1 -10.48 -13.59 2.94
CA MET A 1 -9.91 -12.28 3.32
C MET A 1 -9.35 -12.42 4.72
N ARG A 2 -8.19 -11.81 5.04
CA ARG A 2 -7.65 -11.84 6.41
C ARG A 2 -8.63 -11.20 7.40
N PRO A 3 -8.63 -11.60 8.69
CA PRO A 3 -9.37 -10.88 9.71
C PRO A 3 -8.74 -9.50 9.93
N ILE A 4 -9.56 -8.44 9.84
CA ILE A 4 -9.15 -7.06 10.06
C ILE A 4 -10.01 -6.49 11.19
N ASP A 5 -9.35 -6.00 12.24
CA ASP A 5 -9.99 -5.26 13.33
C ASP A 5 -9.89 -3.77 13.01
N TYR A 6 -10.93 -3.23 12.35
CA TYR A 6 -10.93 -1.85 11.84
C TYR A 6 -10.84 -0.79 12.96
N GLU A 7 -11.23 -1.12 14.19
CA GLU A 7 -11.15 -0.21 15.35
C GLU A 7 -9.70 0.05 15.80
N LYS A 8 -8.74 -0.78 15.35
CA LYS A 8 -7.32 -0.65 15.68
C LYS A 8 -6.48 -0.03 14.57
N ILE A 9 -7.12 0.49 13.52
CA ILE A 9 -6.43 0.93 12.30
C ILE A 9 -6.84 2.35 11.96
N ASP A 10 -5.82 3.22 11.91
CA ASP A 10 -5.94 4.52 11.26
C ASP A 10 -5.44 4.43 9.82
N LEU A 11 -6.22 4.93 8.87
CA LEU A 11 -5.82 5.03 7.46
C LEU A 11 -5.45 6.47 7.12
N HIS A 12 -4.20 6.68 6.71
CA HIS A 12 -3.73 7.94 6.15
C HIS A 12 -3.53 7.77 4.64
N VAL A 13 -4.37 8.42 3.84
CA VAL A 13 -4.21 8.49 2.38
C VAL A 13 -3.53 9.80 2.00
N HIS A 14 -2.37 9.72 1.35
CA HIS A 14 -1.60 10.88 0.92
C HIS A 14 -1.45 10.91 -0.60
N PHE A 15 -1.71 12.07 -1.20
CA PHE A 15 -1.47 12.33 -2.62
C PHE A 15 -0.37 13.39 -2.76
N PRO A 16 0.87 13.00 -3.13
CA PRO A 16 2.03 13.87 -3.13
C PRO A 16 1.89 15.06 -4.07
N GLU A 17 2.67 16.12 -3.81
CA GLU A 17 2.52 17.50 -4.32
C GLU A 17 1.39 18.28 -3.62
N GLY A 18 1.57 18.58 -2.33
CA GLY A 18 0.53 19.17 -1.47
C GLY A 18 -0.01 20.56 -1.87
N GLY A 19 0.66 21.26 -2.79
CA GLY A 19 0.23 22.58 -3.28
C GLY A 19 -0.65 22.57 -4.54
N ILE A 20 -0.78 21.42 -5.21
CA ILE A 20 -1.60 21.29 -6.42
C ILE A 20 -2.94 20.65 -6.02
N PRO A 21 -4.08 21.31 -6.29
CA PRO A 21 -5.39 20.77 -5.97
C PRO A 21 -5.63 19.47 -6.76
N LYS A 22 -5.95 18.40 -6.04
CA LYS A 22 -6.32 17.10 -6.59
C LYS A 22 -7.78 16.86 -6.24
N ASP A 23 -8.66 17.22 -7.17
CA ASP A 23 -10.10 17.14 -6.98
C ASP A 23 -10.73 16.22 -8.04
N GLY A 24 -11.93 15.74 -7.73
CA GLY A 24 -12.77 14.95 -8.61
C GLY A 24 -12.82 13.45 -8.27
N PRO A 25 -13.94 12.78 -8.57
CA PRO A 25 -14.20 11.40 -8.15
C PRO A 25 -13.34 10.36 -8.90
N SER A 26 -12.58 10.80 -9.91
CA SER A 26 -11.91 9.90 -10.86
C SER A 26 -10.75 9.06 -10.30
N ALA A 27 -10.29 9.36 -9.10
CA ALA A 27 -9.30 8.54 -8.38
C ALA A 27 -9.94 7.42 -7.53
N GLY A 28 -11.27 7.26 -7.55
CA GLY A 28 -12.01 6.35 -6.67
C GLY A 28 -11.47 4.92 -6.69
N ILE A 29 -11.32 4.33 -7.88
CA ILE A 29 -10.77 2.96 -8.00
C ILE A 29 -9.30 2.85 -7.59
N ALA A 30 -8.51 3.91 -7.75
CA ALA A 30 -7.11 3.95 -7.33
C ALA A 30 -6.99 3.98 -5.80
N ILE A 31 -7.82 4.79 -5.14
CA ILE A 31 -7.89 4.86 -3.67
C ILE A 31 -8.33 3.53 -3.10
N ALA A 32 -9.40 2.94 -3.64
CA ALA A 32 -9.91 1.64 -3.21
C ALA A 32 -8.84 0.55 -3.35
N THR A 33 -8.11 0.54 -4.47
CA THR A 33 -7.00 -0.40 -4.71
C THR A 33 -5.85 -0.19 -3.73
N ALA A 34 -5.46 1.06 -3.46
CA ALA A 34 -4.40 1.38 -2.51
C ALA A 34 -4.74 0.95 -1.08
N ILE A 35 -5.98 1.23 -0.63
CA ILE A 35 -6.46 0.80 0.68
C ILE A 35 -6.51 -0.73 0.76
N TYR A 36 -7.06 -1.40 -0.26
CA TYR A 36 -7.11 -2.85 -0.31
C TYR A 36 -5.71 -3.47 -0.24
N SER A 37 -4.78 -2.95 -1.04
CA SER A 37 -3.37 -3.34 -1.06
C SER A 37 -2.73 -3.20 0.31
N ALA A 38 -2.89 -2.04 0.97
CA ALA A 38 -2.31 -1.78 2.28
C ALA A 38 -2.86 -2.73 3.35
N LEU A 39 -4.17 -2.95 3.37
CA LEU A 39 -4.82 -3.82 4.34
C LEU A 39 -4.48 -5.30 4.14
N ASN A 40 -4.37 -5.76 2.89
CA ASN A 40 -4.14 -7.18 2.57
C ASN A 40 -2.66 -7.54 2.33
N GLU A 41 -1.76 -6.55 2.41
CA GLU A 41 -0.34 -6.67 2.12
C GLU A 41 -0.06 -7.30 0.75
N VAL A 42 -0.82 -6.89 -0.27
CA VAL A 42 -0.63 -7.32 -1.67
C VAL A 42 -0.14 -6.14 -2.48
N PRO A 43 1.05 -6.22 -3.13
CA PRO A 43 1.59 -5.09 -3.86
C PRO A 43 0.76 -4.76 -5.10
N VAL A 44 0.61 -3.45 -5.37
CA VAL A 44 0.03 -2.94 -6.62
C VAL A 44 1.11 -2.93 -7.73
N SER A 45 0.68 -3.24 -8.94
CA SER A 45 1.50 -3.18 -10.15
C SER A 45 1.95 -1.75 -10.46
N LYS A 46 3.26 -1.52 -10.58
CA LYS A 46 3.83 -0.17 -10.85
C LYS A 46 3.67 0.31 -12.30
N ASP A 47 3.27 -0.59 -13.19
CA ASP A 47 3.11 -0.39 -14.64
C ASP A 47 1.64 -0.25 -15.06
N VAL A 48 0.74 -0.05 -14.10
CA VAL A 48 -0.69 0.14 -14.29
C VAL A 48 -1.09 1.55 -13.85
N ALA A 49 -1.76 2.28 -14.73
CA ALA A 49 -2.53 3.47 -14.36
C ALA A 49 -4.02 3.15 -14.43
N MET A 50 -4.80 3.76 -13.54
CA MET A 50 -6.24 3.51 -13.47
C MET A 50 -7.01 4.81 -13.22
N THR A 51 -8.20 4.92 -13.81
CA THR A 51 -9.10 6.06 -13.62
C THR A 51 -10.55 5.59 -13.62
N GLY A 52 -11.35 6.10 -12.70
CA GLY A 52 -12.75 5.70 -12.57
C GLY A 52 -13.30 6.10 -11.21
N GLU A 53 -14.53 6.58 -11.22
CA GLU A 53 -15.31 6.76 -9.99
C GLU A 53 -15.79 5.39 -9.49
N ILE A 54 -15.81 5.20 -8.17
CA ILE A 54 -16.27 3.97 -7.54
C ILE A 54 -17.53 4.24 -6.72
N THR A 55 -18.55 3.42 -6.89
CA THR A 55 -19.76 3.46 -6.05
C THR A 55 -19.59 2.60 -4.79
N LEU A 56 -20.43 2.82 -3.78
CA LEU A 56 -20.48 1.96 -2.59
C LEU A 56 -20.79 0.49 -2.90
N ARG A 57 -21.40 0.21 -4.06
CA ARG A 57 -21.72 -1.15 -4.53
C ARG A 57 -20.60 -1.79 -5.35
N GLY A 58 -19.49 -1.08 -5.57
CA GLY A 58 -18.35 -1.60 -6.35
C GLY A 58 -18.38 -1.27 -7.84
N LYS A 59 -19.45 -0.68 -8.37
CA LYS A 59 -19.50 -0.26 -9.79
C LYS A 59 -18.47 0.81 -10.10
N VAL A 60 -17.89 0.73 -11.30
CA VAL A 60 -16.92 1.69 -11.85
C VAL A 60 -17.60 2.59 -12.88
N LEU A 61 -17.75 3.86 -12.52
CA LEU A 61 -18.45 4.86 -13.32
C LEU A 61 -17.48 5.63 -14.25
N PRO A 62 -17.98 6.15 -15.39
CA PRO A 62 -17.16 6.90 -16.33
C PRO A 62 -16.71 8.24 -15.75
N VAL A 63 -15.58 8.74 -16.26
CA VAL A 63 -14.97 9.99 -15.82
C VAL A 63 -14.55 10.83 -17.01
N GLY A 64 -14.46 12.15 -16.81
CA GLY A 64 -13.97 13.06 -17.84
C GLY A 64 -12.45 13.07 -17.99
N GLY A 65 -11.99 13.74 -19.05
CA GLY A 65 -10.57 14.02 -19.30
C GLY A 65 -9.74 12.79 -19.68
N ILE A 66 -10.34 11.82 -20.38
CA ILE A 66 -9.67 10.56 -20.74
C ILE A 66 -8.46 10.82 -21.64
N LYS A 67 -8.58 11.74 -22.60
CA LYS A 67 -7.49 12.12 -23.50
C LYS A 67 -6.27 12.63 -22.74
N GLU A 68 -6.45 13.59 -21.83
CA GLU A 68 -5.37 14.18 -21.04
C GLU A 68 -4.73 13.15 -20.12
N LYS A 69 -5.53 12.27 -19.52
CA LYS A 69 -5.07 11.19 -18.62
C LYS A 69 -4.24 10.14 -19.37
N LEU A 70 -4.67 9.71 -20.56
CA LEU A 70 -3.91 8.74 -21.35
C LEU A 70 -2.63 9.35 -21.91
N LEU A 71 -2.66 10.62 -22.33
CA LEU A 71 -1.45 11.36 -22.70
C LEU A 71 -0.47 11.47 -21.54
N ALA A 72 -0.95 11.74 -20.32
CA ALA A 72 -0.11 11.76 -19.14
C ALA A 72 0.52 10.40 -18.85
N ALA A 73 -0.26 9.32 -18.88
CA ALA A 73 0.25 7.96 -18.67
C ALA A 73 1.31 7.59 -19.71
N HIS A 74 1.08 7.90 -20.98
CA HIS A 74 2.05 7.73 -22.06
C HIS A 74 3.36 8.49 -21.79
N ARG A 75 3.29 9.76 -21.36
CA ARG A 75 4.49 10.55 -21.00
C ARG A 75 5.32 9.94 -19.87
N TYR A 76 4.68 9.20 -18.97
CA TYR A 76 5.34 8.48 -17.87
C TYR A 76 5.70 7.02 -18.22
N ASN A 77 5.61 6.62 -19.49
CA ASN A 77 5.84 5.24 -19.97
C ASN A 77 4.95 4.19 -19.26
N ILE A 78 3.73 4.56 -18.88
CA ILE A 78 2.73 3.64 -18.34
C ILE A 78 1.77 3.27 -19.46
N HIS A 79 1.90 2.04 -19.95
CA HIS A 79 1.13 1.57 -21.10
C HIS A 79 -0.14 0.80 -20.71
N ASN A 80 -0.20 0.21 -19.52
CA ASN A 80 -1.37 -0.54 -19.08
C ASN A 80 -2.36 0.39 -18.37
N ILE A 81 -3.52 0.59 -18.97
CA ILE A 81 -4.56 1.49 -18.47
C ILE A 81 -5.81 0.71 -18.10
N ILE A 82 -6.35 0.99 -16.92
CA ILE A 82 -7.66 0.49 -16.48
C ILE A 82 -8.65 1.66 -16.43
N LEU A 83 -9.78 1.54 -17.11
CA LEU A 83 -10.84 2.57 -17.12
C LEU A 83 -12.25 1.97 -17.20
N SER A 84 -13.26 2.79 -16.89
CA SER A 84 -14.66 2.35 -16.98
C SER A 84 -15.02 1.93 -18.40
N ALA A 85 -15.76 0.83 -18.54
CA ALA A 85 -16.24 0.38 -19.85
C ALA A 85 -17.07 1.44 -20.59
N GLU A 86 -17.74 2.33 -19.85
CA GLU A 86 -18.54 3.41 -20.43
C GLU A 86 -17.69 4.54 -21.04
N ASN A 87 -16.38 4.62 -20.72
CA ASN A 87 -15.44 5.57 -21.31
C ASN A 87 -14.89 5.11 -22.68
N GLU A 88 -15.34 3.97 -23.22
CA GLU A 88 -14.91 3.48 -24.54
C GLU A 88 -15.17 4.50 -25.66
N LYS A 89 -16.30 5.21 -25.58
CA LYS A 89 -16.67 6.26 -26.54
C LYS A 89 -15.63 7.38 -26.64
N ASP A 90 -14.97 7.71 -25.52
CA ASP A 90 -14.00 8.79 -25.43
C ASP A 90 -12.63 8.39 -26.03
N LEU A 91 -12.39 7.10 -26.26
CA LEU A 91 -11.17 6.60 -26.91
C LEU A 91 -11.06 7.01 -28.38
N THR A 92 -12.15 7.50 -28.99
CA THR A 92 -12.16 8.02 -30.36
C THR A 92 -11.44 9.37 -30.48
N GLU A 93 -11.30 10.12 -29.37
CA GLU A 93 -10.64 11.42 -29.34
C GLU A 93 -9.11 11.34 -29.20
N ILE A 94 -8.59 10.12 -29.06
CA ILE A 94 -7.18 9.83 -28.80
C ILE A 94 -6.50 9.54 -30.14
N PRO A 95 -5.34 10.17 -30.42
CA PRO A 95 -4.55 9.86 -31.61
C PRO A 95 -4.22 8.37 -31.72
N GLU A 96 -4.30 7.84 -32.94
CA GLU A 96 -4.14 6.41 -33.22
C GLU A 96 -2.77 5.90 -32.77
N GLU A 97 -1.72 6.71 -32.93
CA GLU A 97 -0.36 6.38 -32.54
C GLU A 97 -0.25 6.08 -31.05
N ILE A 98 -0.98 6.83 -30.22
CA ILE A 98 -1.02 6.61 -28.76
C ILE A 98 -1.91 5.41 -28.44
N ARG A 99 -3.07 5.30 -29.07
CA ARG A 99 -4.00 4.20 -28.80
C ARG A 99 -3.36 2.84 -29.11
N ASN A 100 -2.52 2.76 -30.15
CA ASN A 100 -1.84 1.52 -30.56
C ASN A 100 -0.73 1.07 -29.61
N VAL A 101 -0.13 1.98 -28.84
CA VAL A 101 0.92 1.66 -27.86
C VAL A 101 0.37 1.43 -26.44
N MET A 102 -0.92 1.65 -26.21
CA MET A 102 -1.55 1.56 -24.90
C MET A 102 -2.42 0.30 -24.77
N ASN A 103 -2.18 -0.46 -23.72
CA ASN A 103 -2.97 -1.63 -23.34
C ASN A 103 -4.16 -1.19 -22.48
N ILE A 104 -5.27 -0.84 -23.13
CA ILE A 104 -6.46 -0.30 -22.45
C ILE A 104 -7.43 -1.44 -22.07
N THR A 105 -7.54 -1.69 -20.76
CA THR A 105 -8.49 -2.62 -20.17
C THR A 105 -9.71 -1.88 -19.64
N ARG A 106 -10.90 -2.32 -20.05
CA ARG A 106 -12.19 -1.74 -19.67
C ARG A 106 -12.83 -2.59 -18.58
N VAL A 107 -13.36 -1.95 -17.54
CA VAL A 107 -13.96 -2.64 -16.38
C VAL A 107 -15.32 -2.06 -16.04
N LYS A 108 -16.16 -2.86 -15.37
CA LYS A 108 -17.47 -2.43 -14.86
C LYS A 108 -17.51 -2.45 -13.33
N GLU A 109 -16.73 -3.31 -12.71
CA GLU A 109 -16.72 -3.54 -11.27
C GLU A 109 -15.30 -3.41 -10.68
N ALA A 110 -15.20 -2.88 -9.47
CA ALA A 110 -13.93 -2.68 -8.77
C ALA A 110 -13.21 -4.01 -8.48
N SER A 111 -13.94 -5.12 -8.38
CA SER A 111 -13.34 -6.45 -8.24
C SER A 111 -12.47 -6.85 -9.44
N GLU A 112 -12.80 -6.38 -10.65
CA GLU A 112 -11.99 -6.57 -11.85
C GLU A 112 -10.71 -5.74 -11.76
N VAL A 113 -10.81 -4.49 -11.30
CA VAL A 113 -9.67 -3.60 -11.07
C VAL A 113 -8.67 -4.25 -10.12
N LEU A 114 -9.13 -4.77 -8.97
CA LEU A 114 -8.26 -5.42 -7.98
C LEU A 114 -7.52 -6.63 -8.58
N LYS A 115 -8.20 -7.46 -9.39
CA LYS A 115 -7.58 -8.61 -10.06
C LYS A 115 -6.51 -8.21 -11.06
N LEU A 116 -6.72 -7.11 -11.77
CA LEU A 116 -5.79 -6.61 -12.80
C LEU A 116 -4.62 -5.82 -12.21
N ALA A 117 -4.85 -5.12 -11.11
CA ALA A 117 -3.88 -4.19 -10.52
C ALA A 117 -2.96 -4.83 -9.47
N LEU A 118 -3.39 -5.88 -8.79
CA LEU A 118 -2.63 -6.50 -7.70
C LEU A 118 -1.72 -7.63 -8.19
N ARG A 119 -0.53 -7.74 -7.59
CA ARG A 119 0.45 -8.79 -7.90
C ARG A 119 0.54 -9.81 -6.77
N GLY A 120 -0.29 -10.86 -6.85
CA GLY A 120 -0.29 -11.99 -5.94
C GLY A 120 -1.58 -12.10 -5.13
N GLU A 121 -1.56 -13.00 -4.15
CA GLU A 121 -2.72 -13.34 -3.33
C GLU A 121 -2.71 -12.57 -2.00
N PRO A 122 -3.89 -12.18 -1.48
CA PRO A 122 -4.04 -11.63 -0.14
C PRO A 122 -3.39 -12.49 0.95
N LYS A 123 -2.65 -11.86 1.87
CA LYS A 123 -2.19 -12.57 3.07
C LYS A 123 -3.40 -13.03 3.89
N THR A 124 -3.23 -14.13 4.61
CA THR A 124 -4.27 -14.71 5.47
C THR A 124 -4.01 -14.48 6.97
N THR A 125 -2.80 -14.07 7.34
CA THR A 125 -2.40 -13.78 8.72
C THR A 125 -3.02 -12.47 9.22
N PRO A 126 -3.19 -12.28 10.55
CA PRO A 126 -3.63 -11.00 11.11
C PRO A 126 -2.71 -9.84 10.70
N LEU A 127 -3.26 -8.63 10.57
CA LEU A 127 -2.46 -7.44 10.29
C LEU A 127 -1.72 -7.01 11.55
N GLU A 128 -0.38 -7.02 11.48
CA GLU A 128 0.49 -6.63 12.59
C GLU A 128 1.03 -5.22 12.34
N PHE A 129 0.82 -4.33 13.29
CA PHE A 129 1.44 -3.01 13.29
C PHE A 129 2.63 -3.01 14.24
N PRO A 130 3.79 -2.49 13.83
CA PRO A 130 4.89 -2.31 14.75
C PRO A 130 4.49 -1.33 15.87
N ASP A 131 4.93 -1.58 17.11
CA ASP A 131 4.67 -0.73 18.28
C ASP A 131 5.15 0.73 18.13
N SER A 132 5.90 1.03 17.06
CA SER A 132 6.33 2.37 16.69
C SER A 132 6.29 2.54 15.18
N PRO A 133 5.69 3.65 14.67
CA PRO A 133 5.63 3.95 13.24
C PRO A 133 7.01 4.22 12.62
N PHE A 134 8.03 4.45 13.45
CA PHE A 134 9.42 4.63 13.05
C PHE A 134 10.30 3.53 13.64
N GLY A 135 9.91 2.26 13.47
CA GLY A 135 10.81 1.11 13.70
C GLY A 135 11.63 1.20 14.99
N GLY A 136 10.96 1.40 16.13
CA GLY A 136 11.64 1.36 17.43
C GLY A 136 12.16 -0.06 17.67
N SER A 137 13.48 -0.21 17.81
CA SER A 137 14.14 -1.50 18.09
C SER A 137 13.67 -2.10 19.43
N SER A 138 12.51 -2.75 19.46
CA SER A 138 12.00 -3.49 20.62
C SER A 138 12.92 -4.68 20.97
N GLY A 139 13.78 -5.12 20.04
CA GLY A 139 14.79 -6.17 20.25
C GLY A 139 16.02 -5.78 21.11
N LYS A 140 16.36 -4.49 21.25
CA LYS A 140 17.55 -4.09 22.06
C LYS A 140 17.28 -4.03 23.56
N LYS A 141 16.03 -3.78 23.99
CA LYS A 141 15.70 -3.65 25.42
C LYS A 141 15.75 -4.99 26.18
N LYS A 142 15.47 -6.12 25.52
CA LYS A 142 15.56 -7.46 26.15
C LYS A 142 17.02 -7.84 26.45
N ARG A 143 17.91 -7.68 25.46
CA ARG A 143 19.36 -7.99 25.61
C ARG A 143 20.06 -7.17 26.69
N LEU A 144 19.71 -5.89 26.88
CA LEU A 144 20.39 -5.05 27.88
C LEU A 144 20.05 -5.45 29.33
N LYS A 145 18.83 -5.98 29.58
CA LYS A 145 18.43 -6.46 30.91
C LYS A 145 19.13 -7.77 31.28
N ASP A 146 19.31 -8.66 30.32
CA ASP A 146 19.97 -9.95 30.55
C ASP A 146 21.49 -9.79 30.79
N LEU A 147 22.13 -8.88 30.05
CA LEU A 147 23.54 -8.51 30.27
C LEU A 147 23.78 -7.81 31.62
N GLY A 148 22.81 -7.05 32.13
CA GLY A 148 22.89 -6.42 33.44
C GLY A 148 22.83 -7.42 34.59
N ARG A 149 21.98 -8.45 34.48
CA ARG A 149 21.83 -9.53 35.48
C ARG A 149 23.08 -10.41 35.57
N GLU A 150 23.65 -10.84 34.43
CA GLU A 150 24.88 -11.64 34.43
C GLU A 150 26.08 -10.91 35.04
N LYS A 151 26.22 -9.60 34.80
CA LYS A 151 27.29 -8.80 35.39
C LYS A 151 27.14 -8.64 36.90
N HIS A 152 25.91 -8.51 37.39
CA HIS A 152 25.63 -8.38 38.82
C HIS A 152 25.87 -9.71 39.57
N GLU A 153 25.49 -10.85 39.00
CA GLU A 153 25.78 -12.17 39.59
C GLU A 153 27.29 -12.51 39.60
N LYS A 154 28.02 -12.20 38.52
CA LYS A 154 29.49 -12.41 38.47
C LYS A 154 30.24 -11.51 39.45
N ALA A 155 29.73 -10.31 39.75
CA ALA A 155 30.30 -9.42 40.76
C ALA A 155 30.08 -9.97 42.19
N ILE A 156 28.88 -10.47 42.50
CA ILE A 156 28.56 -11.04 43.81
C ILE A 156 29.36 -12.34 44.06
N GLY A 157 29.53 -13.18 43.04
CA GLY A 157 30.30 -14.42 43.13
C GLY A 157 31.81 -14.21 43.39
N LYS A 158 32.41 -13.16 42.80
CA LYS A 158 33.83 -12.82 43.02
C LYS A 158 34.10 -12.27 44.42
N THR A 159 33.13 -11.56 45.02
CA THR A 159 33.27 -10.98 46.36
C THR A 159 33.18 -12.04 47.47
N ARG A 160 32.41 -13.12 47.28
CA ARG A 160 32.36 -14.26 48.22
C ARG A 160 33.63 -15.11 48.20
N LYS A 161 34.26 -15.33 47.04
CA LYS A 161 35.52 -16.11 46.94
C LYS A 161 36.73 -15.44 47.60
N LYS A 162 36.77 -14.10 47.66
CA LYS A 162 37.87 -13.36 48.33
C LYS A 162 37.80 -13.36 49.86
N ARG A 163 36.62 -13.63 50.47
CA ARG A 163 36.49 -13.68 51.93
C ARG A 163 36.79 -15.06 52.53
N SER A 164 36.84 -16.12 51.73
CA SER A 164 37.15 -17.48 52.21
C SER A 164 38.64 -17.83 52.19
N ALA A 165 39.52 -16.93 51.73
CA ALA A 165 40.96 -17.17 51.59
C ALA A 165 41.80 -16.36 52.60
N ARG A 166 41.16 -15.90 53.68
CA ARG A 166 41.78 -15.14 54.77
C ARG A 166 41.26 -15.65 56.13
N VAL A 167 41.53 -16.92 56.42
CA VAL A 167 41.63 -17.48 57.77
C VAL A 167 42.70 -18.57 57.72
#